data_AF-A0A965L6V7-F1
#
_entry.id   AF-A0A965L6V7-F1
#
_cell.length_a   1.000
_cell.length_b   1.000
_cell.length_c   1.000
_cell.angle_alpha   90.00
_cell.angle_beta   90.00
_cell.angle_gamma   90.00
#
_symmetry.space_group_name_H-M   'P 1'
#
loop_
_entity.id
_entity.type
_entity.pdbx_description
1 polymer ?
#
loop_
_entity_poly.entity_id
_entity_poly.type
_entity_poly.pdbx_seq_one_letter_code
_entity_poly.pdbx_strand_id
1 'polypeptide(L)'
;MEKEMKMTTIDHNDHENDHARRSSVVIRGHHPTDDHTTRLDHGQSGPQSNFDRATDETLAAVKRIEAEIEKLEVERKRLRAELVAAVSATEERKIVRPGGTITLAAGKATLKVDDAAKLPKELTRVVVEPDKDAIIDLIESGRPVAGCSLARAAPHVVIRWAKGAA
;
A
#
# COMPACT_ATOMS: atom_id res chain seq x y z
N MET A 1 -16.06 -14.67 51.56
CA MET A 1 -15.08 -13.57 51.53
C MET A 1 -14.44 -13.58 50.15
N GLU A 2 -15.16 -13.30 49.07
CA GLU A 2 -15.62 -11.98 48.63
C GLU A 2 -14.53 -10.91 48.70
N LYS A 3 -13.97 -10.58 47.53
CA LYS A 3 -14.08 -9.23 46.96
C LYS A 3 -13.83 -9.27 45.46
N GLU A 4 -14.93 -9.16 44.72
CA GLU A 4 -14.96 -8.69 43.34
C GLU A 4 -14.38 -7.26 43.27
N MET A 5 -13.63 -6.95 42.23
CA MET A 5 -13.31 -5.57 41.89
C MET A 5 -13.70 -5.33 40.42
N LYS A 6 -14.91 -4.81 40.26
CA LYS A 6 -15.46 -4.27 39.01
C LYS A 6 -14.83 -2.91 38.80
N MET A 7 -14.23 -2.67 37.64
CA MET A 7 -13.82 -1.32 37.25
C MET A 7 -14.50 -0.97 35.93
N THR A 8 -15.22 0.13 36.02
CA THR A 8 -16.34 0.54 35.19
C THR A 8 -15.87 1.24 33.92
N THR A 9 -16.53 0.91 32.81
CA THR A 9 -16.54 1.64 31.54
C THR A 9 -16.87 3.12 31.77
N ILE A 10 -16.12 4.02 31.14
CA ILE A 10 -16.53 5.41 30.94
C ILE A 10 -16.45 5.68 29.44
N ASP A 11 -17.59 5.54 28.79
CA ASP A 11 -17.86 6.07 27.46
C ASP A 11 -17.87 7.61 27.55
N HIS A 12 -17.04 8.26 26.75
CA HIS A 12 -17.21 9.68 26.42
C HIS A 12 -17.66 9.74 24.97
N ASN A 13 -18.98 9.83 24.79
CA ASN A 13 -19.60 10.29 23.57
C ASN A 13 -20.13 11.71 23.81
N ASP A 14 -20.27 12.46 22.73
CA ASP A 14 -20.98 13.75 22.60
C ASP A 14 -20.13 15.01 22.77
N HIS A 15 -19.56 15.48 21.66
CA HIS A 15 -19.84 16.86 21.27
C HIS A 15 -20.23 16.94 19.79
N GLU A 16 -21.48 17.33 19.64
CA GLU A 16 -22.19 17.74 18.45
C GLU A 16 -21.46 18.87 17.70
N ASN A 17 -21.44 18.72 16.38
CA ASN A 17 -21.96 19.71 15.43
C ASN A 17 -21.38 21.15 15.45
N ASP A 18 -20.37 21.39 14.62
CA ASP A 18 -20.14 22.73 14.05
C ASP A 18 -20.08 22.66 12.51
N HIS A 19 -21.24 22.36 11.92
CA HIS A 19 -21.55 22.78 10.56
C HIS A 19 -21.74 24.30 10.53
N ALA A 20 -20.76 25.07 10.03
CA ALA A 20 -20.99 26.19 9.10
C ALA A 20 -19.77 27.12 8.94
N ARG A 21 -18.76 26.74 8.15
CA ARG A 21 -17.93 27.71 7.39
C ARG A 21 -17.50 27.14 6.03
N ARG A 22 -18.46 26.74 5.20
CA ARG A 22 -18.23 26.65 3.75
C ARG A 22 -18.33 28.07 3.18
N SER A 23 -17.19 28.72 3.02
CA SER A 23 -17.07 29.95 2.22
C SER A 23 -17.37 29.63 0.76
N SER A 24 -18.61 29.84 0.34
CA SER A 24 -19.00 29.84 -1.08
C SER A 24 -18.48 31.12 -1.73
N VAL A 25 -17.32 31.06 -2.38
CA VAL A 25 -16.88 32.12 -3.29
C VAL A 25 -17.58 31.89 -4.63
N VAL A 26 -18.65 32.64 -4.86
CA VAL A 26 -19.32 32.73 -6.16
C VAL A 26 -18.61 33.81 -6.97
N ILE A 27 -17.74 33.41 -7.89
CA ILE A 27 -17.13 34.34 -8.85
C ILE A 27 -18.17 34.58 -9.96
N ARG A 28 -18.84 35.73 -9.92
CA ARG A 28 -19.65 36.21 -11.05
C ARG A 28 -18.71 36.61 -12.19
N GLY A 29 -18.63 35.78 -13.22
CA GLY A 29 -18.02 36.16 -14.50
C GLY A 29 -18.88 37.23 -15.17
N HIS A 30 -18.36 38.46 -15.22
CA HIS A 30 -18.85 39.52 -16.09
C HIS A 30 -18.44 39.15 -17.52
N HIS A 31 -19.38 39.10 -18.47
CA HIS A 31 -19.10 38.98 -19.90
C HIS A 31 -18.75 40.36 -20.46
N PRO A 32 -17.51 40.62 -20.92
CA PRO A 32 -17.26 41.65 -21.90
C PRO A 32 -17.46 41.06 -23.30
N THR A 33 -18.36 41.66 -24.05
CA THR A 33 -18.47 41.47 -25.49
C THR A 33 -17.34 42.19 -26.22
N ASP A 34 -17.07 41.67 -27.43
CA ASP A 34 -16.39 42.29 -28.57
C ASP A 34 -14.86 42.15 -28.71
N ASP A 35 -14.53 41.16 -29.55
CA ASP A 35 -13.83 41.34 -30.84
C ASP A 35 -12.51 42.12 -30.85
N HIS A 36 -11.39 41.38 -30.84
CA HIS A 36 -10.20 41.72 -31.61
C HIS A 36 -9.40 40.48 -31.99
N THR A 37 -9.06 40.42 -33.27
CA THR A 37 -8.22 39.46 -33.94
C THR A 37 -6.79 39.44 -33.39
N THR A 38 -6.14 38.29 -33.65
CA THR A 38 -4.71 38.09 -33.96
C THR A 38 -3.88 37.36 -32.91
N ARG A 39 -3.23 36.30 -33.44
CA ARG A 39 -1.90 35.79 -33.12
C ARG A 39 -1.87 34.49 -32.31
N LEU A 40 -1.77 33.39 -33.07
CA LEU A 40 -1.09 32.16 -32.69
C LEU A 40 0.30 32.55 -32.15
N ASP A 41 0.47 32.46 -30.84
CA ASP A 41 1.78 32.46 -30.21
C ASP A 41 2.11 31.05 -29.74
N HIS A 42 3.28 30.59 -30.15
CA HIS A 42 3.78 29.25 -29.92
C HIS A 42 4.35 29.16 -28.50
N GLY A 43 3.87 28.19 -27.73
CA GLY A 43 4.67 27.50 -26.73
C GLY A 43 5.22 28.35 -25.57
N GLN A 44 4.35 28.89 -24.73
CA GLN A 44 4.73 29.15 -23.35
C GLN A 44 4.11 28.10 -22.44
N SER A 45 4.93 27.11 -22.07
CA SER A 45 4.72 26.31 -20.87
C SER A 45 4.46 27.28 -19.73
N GLY A 46 3.22 27.33 -19.23
CA GLY A 46 2.86 28.17 -18.09
C GLY A 46 3.76 27.87 -16.88
N PRO A 47 3.86 28.80 -15.92
CA PRO A 47 4.60 28.56 -14.69
C PRO A 47 4.05 27.28 -14.04
N GLN A 48 4.92 26.28 -13.84
CA GLN A 48 4.58 25.04 -13.15
C GLN A 48 3.83 25.41 -11.87
N SER A 49 2.68 24.79 -11.62
CA SER A 49 1.88 25.13 -10.46
C SER A 49 2.71 24.84 -9.19
N ASN A 50 2.52 25.63 -8.13
CA ASN A 50 3.20 25.38 -6.85
C ASN A 50 2.98 23.95 -6.33
N PHE A 51 1.88 23.31 -6.77
CA PHE A 51 1.57 21.92 -6.48
C PHE A 51 2.55 20.96 -7.17
N ASP A 52 2.82 21.16 -8.46
CA ASP A 52 3.73 20.31 -9.24
C ASP A 52 5.15 20.34 -8.66
N ARG A 53 5.62 21.53 -8.27
CA ARG A 53 6.95 21.68 -7.64
C ARG A 53 7.04 20.98 -6.28
N ALA A 54 5.99 21.07 -5.45
CA ALA A 54 5.94 20.39 -4.16
C ALA A 54 5.93 18.85 -4.32
N THR A 55 5.26 18.34 -5.36
CA THR A 55 5.29 16.90 -5.67
C THR A 55 6.66 16.44 -6.15
N ASP A 56 7.35 17.24 -6.96
CA ASP A 56 8.69 16.90 -7.45
C ASP A 56 9.75 16.89 -6.34
N GLU A 57 9.70 17.87 -5.44
CA GLU A 57 10.59 17.94 -4.27
C GLU A 57 10.38 16.75 -3.32
N THR A 58 9.11 16.37 -3.10
CA THR A 58 8.76 15.21 -2.28
C THR A 58 9.25 13.91 -2.92
N LEU A 59 9.04 13.75 -4.23
CA LEU A 59 9.51 12.58 -4.96
C LEU A 59 11.05 12.46 -4.94
N ALA A 60 11.76 13.58 -5.06
CA ALA A 60 13.21 13.61 -4.94
C ALA A 60 13.69 13.27 -3.52
N ALA A 61 12.96 13.66 -2.48
CA ALA A 61 13.26 13.27 -1.10
C ALA A 61 13.05 11.76 -0.88
N VAL A 62 11.94 11.20 -1.36
CA VAL A 62 11.66 9.75 -1.29
C VAL A 62 12.78 8.95 -1.96
N LYS A 63 13.16 9.30 -3.19
CA LYS A 63 14.26 8.63 -3.92
C LYS A 63 15.59 8.65 -3.18
N ARG A 64 15.91 9.76 -2.49
CA ARG A 64 17.14 9.85 -1.68
C ARG A 64 17.11 8.92 -0.47
N ILE A 65 15.96 8.84 0.20
CA ILE A 65 15.78 7.94 1.35
C ILE A 65 15.86 6.49 0.90
N GLU A 66 15.21 6.13 -0.20
CA GLU A 66 15.27 4.78 -0.79
C GLU A 66 16.70 4.37 -1.14
N ALA A 67 17.46 5.25 -1.78
CA ALA A 67 18.87 5.00 -2.11
C ALA A 67 19.74 4.81 -0.85
N GLU A 68 19.46 5.55 0.22
CA GLU A 68 20.19 5.40 1.48
C GLU A 68 19.83 4.09 2.20
N ILE A 69 18.56 3.71 2.18
CA ILE A 69 18.10 2.41 2.69
C ILE A 69 18.84 1.29 1.96
N GLU A 70 18.89 1.34 0.63
CA GLU A 70 19.56 0.32 -0.17
C GLU A 70 21.06 0.18 0.19
N LYS A 71 21.78 1.29 0.35
CA LYS A 71 23.18 1.27 0.80
C LYS A 71 23.34 0.63 2.17
N LEU A 72 22.49 1.02 3.13
CA LEU A 72 22.52 0.46 4.48
C LEU A 72 22.17 -1.05 4.47
N GLU A 73 21.29 -1.49 3.57
CA GLU A 73 20.99 -2.91 3.41
C GLU A 73 22.18 -3.71 2.88
N VAL A 74 22.92 -3.16 1.91
CA VAL A 74 24.14 -3.77 1.37
C VAL A 74 25.19 -3.88 2.45
N GLU A 75 25.44 -2.81 3.20
CA GLU A 75 26.43 -2.80 4.28
C GLU A 75 26.03 -3.76 5.41
N ARG A 76 24.74 -3.78 5.79
CA ARG A 76 24.21 -4.75 6.76
C ARG A 76 24.45 -6.20 6.31
N LYS A 77 24.27 -6.50 5.02
CA LYS A 77 24.53 -7.85 4.47
C LYS A 77 26.02 -8.19 4.56
N ARG A 78 26.90 -7.25 4.21
CA ARG A 78 28.35 -7.41 4.30
C ARG A 78 28.81 -7.69 5.73
N LEU A 79 28.44 -6.83 6.68
CA LEU A 79 28.82 -6.99 8.10
C LEU A 79 28.31 -8.30 8.69
N ARG A 80 27.11 -8.75 8.30
CA ARG A 80 26.59 -10.06 8.71
C ARG A 80 27.44 -11.21 8.16
N ALA A 81 27.88 -11.14 6.90
CA ALA A 81 28.73 -12.16 6.31
C ALA A 81 30.09 -12.22 7.03
N GLU A 82 30.70 -11.07 7.30
CA GLU A 82 31.96 -10.97 8.07
C GLU A 82 31.80 -11.54 9.49
N LEU A 83 30.70 -11.22 10.19
CA LEU A 83 30.42 -11.77 11.51
C LEU A 83 30.21 -13.29 11.48
N VAL A 84 29.50 -13.81 10.48
CA VAL A 84 29.34 -15.26 10.31
C VAL A 84 30.69 -15.94 10.10
N ALA A 85 31.57 -15.37 9.27
CA ALA A 85 32.91 -15.92 9.07
C ALA A 85 33.74 -15.91 10.36
N ALA A 86 33.71 -14.81 11.11
CA ALA A 86 34.42 -14.68 12.39
C ALA A 86 33.93 -15.68 13.44
N VAL A 87 32.61 -15.82 13.63
CA VAL A 87 32.01 -16.77 14.59
C VAL A 87 32.25 -18.22 14.14
N SER A 88 32.25 -18.49 12.84
CA SER A 88 32.56 -19.84 12.34
C SER A 88 34.01 -20.24 12.62
N ALA A 89 34.93 -19.27 12.59
CA ALA A 89 36.35 -19.51 12.87
C ALA A 89 36.64 -19.79 14.36
N THR A 90 35.76 -19.40 15.28
CA THR A 90 35.92 -19.71 16.71
C THR A 90 35.39 -21.10 17.09
N GLU A 91 34.76 -21.83 16.15
CA GLU A 91 34.05 -23.10 16.37
C GLU A 91 32.91 -23.05 17.41
N GLU A 92 32.65 -21.88 17.98
CA GLU A 92 31.55 -21.64 18.92
C GLU A 92 30.26 -21.32 18.17
N ARG A 93 29.19 -22.04 18.49
CA ARG A 93 27.87 -21.76 17.91
C ARG A 93 27.11 -20.62 18.59
N LYS A 94 27.50 -20.27 19.82
CA LYS A 94 26.77 -19.31 20.65
C LYS A 94 27.74 -18.56 21.55
N ILE A 95 27.82 -17.24 21.37
CA ILE A 95 28.64 -16.33 22.17
C ILE A 95 27.71 -15.47 23.01
N VAL A 96 27.78 -15.60 24.33
CA VAL A 96 26.98 -14.82 25.28
C VAL A 96 27.82 -13.65 25.80
N ARG A 97 27.26 -12.44 25.74
CA ARG A 97 27.82 -11.20 26.27
C ARG A 97 26.76 -10.43 27.06
N PRO A 98 27.14 -9.53 27.98
CA PRO A 98 26.18 -8.72 28.74
C PRO A 98 25.22 -7.90 27.85
N GLY A 99 25.68 -7.45 26.68
CA GLY A 99 24.87 -6.69 25.73
C GLY A 99 24.01 -7.54 24.77
N GLY A 100 24.12 -8.87 24.81
CA GLY A 100 23.34 -9.75 23.92
C GLY A 100 24.01 -11.09 23.62
N THR A 101 23.31 -11.93 22.87
CA THR A 101 23.80 -13.25 22.44
C THR A 101 23.93 -13.29 20.93
N ILE A 102 25.10 -13.70 20.44
CA ILE A 102 25.35 -13.98 19.02
C ILE A 102 25.24 -15.49 18.84
N THR A 103 24.35 -15.95 17.96
CA THR A 103 24.16 -17.38 17.66
C THR A 103 24.32 -17.62 16.18
N LEU A 104 25.17 -18.58 15.81
CA LEU A 104 25.28 -19.07 14.45
C LEU A 104 24.16 -20.09 14.20
N ALA A 105 23.08 -19.63 13.55
CA ALA A 105 21.97 -20.50 13.19
C ALA A 105 22.32 -21.36 11.97
N ALA A 106 21.92 -22.63 11.99
CA ALA A 106 21.82 -23.43 10.77
C ALA A 106 20.72 -22.79 9.91
N GLY A 107 21.07 -22.22 8.75
CA GLY A 107 20.15 -21.46 7.92
C GLY A 107 18.84 -22.22 7.63
N LYS A 108 17.79 -21.47 7.27
CA LYS A 108 16.51 -22.08 6.91
C LYS A 108 16.70 -22.92 5.64
N ALA A 109 16.19 -24.14 5.64
CA ALA A 109 16.11 -24.94 4.44
C ALA A 109 15.15 -24.26 3.45
N THR A 110 15.65 -23.92 2.26
CA THR A 110 14.83 -23.40 1.16
C THR A 110 14.63 -24.54 0.17
N LEU A 111 13.37 -24.94 -0.04
CA LEU A 111 13.02 -25.92 -1.06
C LEU A 111 12.81 -25.20 -2.38
N LYS A 112 13.61 -25.53 -3.39
CA LYS A 112 13.34 -25.16 -4.77
C LYS A 112 12.57 -26.31 -5.43
N VAL A 113 11.41 -26.00 -6.01
CA VAL A 113 10.60 -26.97 -6.76
C VAL A 113 10.85 -26.70 -8.25
N ASP A 114 11.57 -27.60 -8.92
CA ASP A 114 11.85 -27.44 -10.35
C ASP A 114 10.66 -27.82 -11.24
N ASP A 115 9.82 -28.77 -10.80
CA ASP A 115 8.62 -29.22 -11.52
C ASP A 115 7.51 -29.59 -10.54
N ALA A 116 6.49 -28.72 -10.44
CA ALA A 116 5.39 -28.90 -9.50
C ALA A 116 4.44 -30.05 -9.88
N ALA A 117 4.38 -30.46 -11.16
CA ALA A 117 3.45 -31.50 -11.63
C ALA A 117 3.88 -32.92 -11.22
N LYS A 118 5.17 -33.10 -10.91
CA LYS A 118 5.73 -34.38 -10.45
C LYS A 118 5.67 -34.57 -8.94
N LEU A 119 5.22 -33.55 -8.20
CA LEU A 119 5.10 -33.66 -6.75
C LEU A 119 3.99 -34.66 -6.39
N PRO A 120 4.25 -35.59 -5.44
CA PRO A 120 3.21 -36.45 -4.91
C PRO A 120 2.06 -35.61 -4.33
N LYS A 121 0.81 -36.03 -4.57
CA LYS A 121 -0.37 -35.30 -4.11
C LYS A 121 -0.38 -35.05 -2.59
N GLU A 122 0.22 -35.97 -1.84
CA GLU A 122 0.38 -35.89 -0.37
C GLU A 122 1.22 -34.69 0.10
N LEU A 123 2.12 -34.18 -0.75
CA LEU A 123 2.99 -33.04 -0.47
C LEU A 123 2.51 -31.75 -1.17
N THR A 124 1.34 -31.79 -1.80
CA THR A 124 0.74 -30.64 -2.49
C THR A 124 -0.50 -30.17 -1.76
N ARG A 125 -0.66 -28.85 -1.65
CA ARG A 125 -1.88 -28.23 -1.11
C ARG A 125 -2.76 -27.79 -2.27
N VAL A 126 -4.00 -28.27 -2.31
CA VAL A 126 -5.03 -27.73 -3.21
C VAL A 126 -5.71 -26.56 -2.50
N VAL A 127 -5.69 -25.38 -3.13
CA VAL A 127 -6.47 -24.23 -2.69
C VAL A 127 -7.70 -24.16 -3.59
N VAL A 128 -8.88 -24.30 -2.99
CA VAL A 128 -10.16 -24.11 -3.68
C VAL A 128 -10.62 -22.70 -3.36
N GLU A 129 -10.65 -21.84 -4.37
CA GLU A 129 -11.14 -20.47 -4.25
C GLU A 129 -12.49 -20.34 -4.95
N PRO A 130 -13.43 -19.53 -4.39
CA PRO A 130 -14.71 -19.30 -5.03
C PRO A 130 -14.53 -18.49 -6.31
N ASP A 131 -15.09 -18.98 -7.41
CA ASP A 131 -15.18 -18.22 -8.65
C ASP A 131 -16.27 -17.14 -8.50
N LYS A 132 -15.85 -15.95 -8.08
CA LYS A 132 -16.77 -14.85 -7.76
C LYS A 132 -17.55 -14.38 -8.98
N ASP A 133 -16.93 -14.38 -10.16
CA ASP A 133 -17.56 -13.90 -11.38
C ASP A 133 -18.65 -14.88 -11.82
N ALA A 134 -18.35 -16.19 -11.84
CA ALA A 134 -19.36 -17.21 -12.13
C ALA A 134 -20.52 -17.22 -11.10
N ILE A 135 -20.21 -16.97 -9.83
CA ILE A 135 -21.22 -16.87 -8.76
C ILE A 135 -22.10 -15.61 -8.98
N ILE A 136 -21.50 -14.47 -9.32
CA ILE A 136 -22.26 -13.24 -9.62
C ILE A 136 -23.16 -13.47 -10.83
N ASP A 137 -22.63 -14.02 -11.93
CA ASP A 137 -23.39 -14.32 -13.14
C ASP A 137 -24.55 -15.29 -12.88
N LEU A 138 -24.33 -16.32 -12.06
CA LEU A 138 -25.38 -17.26 -11.65
C LEU A 138 -26.49 -16.55 -10.86
N ILE A 139 -26.13 -15.73 -9.88
CA ILE A 139 -27.09 -14.99 -9.07
C ILE A 139 -27.85 -13.97 -9.92
N GLU A 140 -27.17 -13.27 -10.83
CA GLU A 140 -27.80 -12.32 -11.76
C GLU A 140 -28.70 -13.02 -12.79
N SER A 141 -28.38 -14.26 -13.19
CA SER A 141 -29.23 -15.11 -14.04
C SER A 141 -30.49 -15.64 -13.32
N GLY A 142 -30.68 -15.30 -12.05
CA GLY A 142 -31.82 -15.74 -11.23
C GLY A 142 -31.64 -17.12 -10.60
N ARG A 143 -30.42 -17.70 -10.64
CA ARG A 143 -30.11 -18.96 -9.96
C ARG A 143 -29.41 -18.68 -8.63
N PRO A 144 -30.06 -18.90 -7.47
CA PRO A 144 -29.44 -18.65 -6.18
C PRO A 144 -28.29 -19.63 -5.93
N VAL A 145 -27.18 -19.12 -5.39
CA VAL A 145 -26.04 -19.91 -4.94
C VAL A 145 -26.05 -19.94 -3.40
N ALA A 146 -26.08 -21.14 -2.81
CA ALA A 146 -26.17 -21.30 -1.36
C ALA A 146 -24.95 -20.67 -0.66
N GLY A 147 -25.21 -19.85 0.37
CA GLY A 147 -24.15 -19.15 1.10
C GLY A 147 -23.61 -17.89 0.42
N CYS A 148 -24.20 -17.45 -0.70
CA CYS A 148 -23.83 -16.22 -1.39
C CYS A 148 -25.01 -15.26 -1.52
N SER A 149 -24.77 -13.98 -1.29
CA SER A 149 -25.73 -12.90 -1.51
C SER A 149 -25.06 -11.78 -2.29
N LEU A 150 -25.74 -11.25 -3.31
CA LEU A 150 -25.24 -10.12 -4.08
C LEU A 150 -25.68 -8.80 -3.44
N ALA A 151 -24.72 -8.00 -2.98
CA ALA A 151 -24.95 -6.63 -2.52
C ALA A 151 -24.37 -5.64 -3.52
N ARG A 152 -25.13 -4.62 -3.91
CA ARG A 152 -24.66 -3.54 -4.79
C ARG A 152 -24.34 -2.29 -3.98
N ALA A 153 -23.16 -1.72 -4.23
CA ALA A 153 -22.76 -0.44 -3.64
C ALA A 153 -23.57 0.71 -4.23
N ALA A 154 -23.55 1.87 -3.56
CA ALA A 154 -24.16 3.08 -4.08
C ALA A 154 -23.54 3.47 -5.45
N PRO A 155 -24.35 4.00 -6.40
CA PRO A 155 -23.85 4.50 -7.67
C PRO A 155 -22.77 5.58 -7.44
N HIS A 156 -21.68 5.54 -8.22
CA HIS A 156 -20.63 6.55 -8.20
C HIS A 156 -20.20 6.92 -9.62
N VAL A 157 -19.67 8.13 -9.77
CA VAL A 157 -19.15 8.61 -11.05
C VAL A 157 -17.69 8.19 -11.18
N VAL A 158 -17.33 7.63 -12.34
CA VAL A 158 -15.96 7.31 -12.71
C VAL A 158 -15.55 8.21 -13.87
N ILE A 159 -14.58 9.10 -13.64
CA ILE A 159 -14.00 9.96 -14.68
C ILE A 159 -12.76 9.24 -15.22
N ARG A 160 -12.74 8.96 -16.53
CA ARG A 160 -11.56 8.42 -17.23
C ARG A 160 -11.11 9.41 -18.28
N TRP A 161 -9.84 9.78 -18.26
CA TRP A 161 -9.23 10.58 -19.32
C TRP A 161 -8.83 9.66 -20.47
N ALA A 162 -9.22 10.04 -21.69
CA ALA A 162 -8.73 9.36 -22.88
C ALA A 162 -7.21 9.55 -22.98
N LYS A 163 -6.45 8.46 -22.96
CA LYS A 163 -5.06 8.51 -23.42
C LYS A 163 -5.12 8.75 -24.92
N GLY A 164 -4.44 9.80 -25.39
CA GLY A 164 -4.61 10.40 -26.71
C GLY A 164 -4.74 9.40 -27.86
N ALA A 165 -5.70 9.68 -28.75
CA ALA A 165 -5.63 9.23 -30.13
C ALA A 165 -4.40 9.89 -30.76
N ALA A 166 -3.31 9.13 -30.81
CA ALA A 166 -2.15 9.42 -31.66
C ALA A 166 -2.46 8.97 -33.09
#